data_AF-A0A257LFF4-F1
#
_entry.id   AF-A0A257LFF4-F1
#
_cell.length_a   1.000
_cell.length_b   1.000
_cell.length_c   1.000
_cell.angle_alpha   90.00
_cell.angle_beta   90.00
_cell.angle_gamma   90.00
#
_symmetry.space_group_name_H-M   'P 1'
#
loop_
_entity.id
_entity.type
_entity.pdbx_description
1 polymer ?
#
loop_
_entity_poly.entity_id
_entity_poly.type
_entity_poly.pdbx_seq_one_letter_code
_entity_poly.pdbx_strand_id
1 'polypeptide(L)'
;MTAPSAASSTRLAAAPEAVWAQVSHSAFVARWLGACLPAANWHLGLRLVGQDAQGQTLTLWATEVAPPASLSLRVQGAQGSNSLCLSIAGCVGGSRLTVLQGPLTTEPQSHHGLAHRLAQPLPALLQASACSSAEALQTAIAYLADSAALVDALRQAMPAHAGYTQPAGDRFSLVQHLWHLADVEQFGWAQRFARLLVEVDPVLPGVDGDALAVERCYQQQPWRAAARRFVAQRRRTLAALKRCDADTLRRPVHFSGQPGTGAEMLAALLAHDHEHRTEMATLWPPADA
;
A
#
# COMPACT_ATOMS: atom_id res chain seq x y z
N MET A 1 12.44 18.00 12.46
CA MET A 1 10.98 17.95 12.19
C MET A 1 10.79 17.77 10.69
N THR A 2 10.32 16.61 10.25
CA THR A 2 10.02 16.34 8.84
C THR A 2 8.78 17.14 8.43
N ALA A 3 8.86 17.91 7.34
CA ALA A 3 7.70 18.60 6.79
C ALA A 3 6.60 17.58 6.42
N PRO A 4 5.32 17.86 6.72
CA PRO A 4 4.24 16.92 6.44
C PRO A 4 4.10 16.68 4.93
N SER A 5 3.96 15.40 4.56
CA SER A 5 3.56 15.04 3.20
C SER A 5 2.10 15.43 2.98
N ALA A 6 1.83 16.21 1.93
CA ALA A 6 0.49 16.57 1.51
C ALA A 6 0.06 15.63 0.36
N ALA A 7 -1.09 14.99 0.50
CA ALA A 7 -1.69 14.16 -0.53
C ALA A 7 -3.07 14.73 -0.90
N SER A 8 -3.29 14.98 -2.18
CA SER A 8 -4.58 15.40 -2.72
C SER A 8 -5.04 14.41 -3.81
N SER A 9 -6.34 14.18 -3.90
CA SER A 9 -6.92 13.32 -4.94
C SER A 9 -8.22 13.94 -5.45
N THR A 10 -8.33 14.11 -6.76
CA THR A 10 -9.45 14.78 -7.41
C THR A 10 -9.99 13.91 -8.55
N ARG A 11 -11.31 13.82 -8.68
CA ARG A 11 -11.95 13.20 -9.86
C ARG A 11 -12.09 14.24 -10.97
N LEU A 12 -11.82 13.81 -12.20
CA LEU A 12 -11.91 14.61 -13.41
C LEU A 12 -12.81 13.87 -14.39
N ALA A 13 -13.78 14.56 -14.99
CA ALA A 13 -14.68 14.02 -16.01
C ALA A 13 -14.00 13.97 -17.38
N ALA A 14 -12.82 13.35 -17.45
CA ALA A 14 -11.98 13.24 -18.64
C ALA A 14 -11.21 11.92 -18.61
N ALA A 15 -10.93 11.34 -19.79
CA ALA A 15 -10.10 10.15 -19.91
C ALA A 15 -8.62 10.46 -19.55
N PRO A 16 -7.81 9.45 -19.15
CA PRO A 16 -6.43 9.67 -18.71
C PRO A 16 -5.58 10.42 -19.72
N GLU A 17 -5.74 10.16 -21.02
CA GLU A 17 -5.01 10.83 -22.10
C GLU A 17 -5.33 12.32 -22.16
N ALA A 18 -6.60 12.69 -21.97
CA ALA A 18 -7.03 14.08 -21.95
C ALA A 18 -6.53 14.82 -20.70
N VAL A 19 -6.49 14.14 -19.54
CA VAL A 19 -5.87 14.70 -18.32
C VAL A 19 -4.36 14.84 -18.50
N TRP A 20 -3.70 13.86 -19.12
CA TRP A 20 -2.27 13.92 -19.39
C TRP A 20 -1.91 15.02 -20.39
N ALA A 21 -2.72 15.23 -21.43
CA ALA A 21 -2.57 16.36 -22.34
C ALA A 21 -2.58 17.69 -21.58
N GLN A 22 -3.47 17.84 -20.60
CA GLN A 22 -3.48 19.01 -19.72
C GLN A 22 -2.21 19.12 -18.89
N VAL A 23 -1.69 18.03 -18.32
CA VAL A 23 -0.40 18.02 -17.58
C VAL A 23 0.77 18.41 -18.49
N SER A 24 0.73 18.01 -19.77
CA SER A 24 1.74 18.35 -20.80
C SER A 24 1.76 19.84 -21.11
N HIS A 25 0.63 20.53 -20.96
CA HIS A 25 0.61 21.98 -20.88
C HIS A 25 1.04 22.41 -19.48
N SER A 26 2.33 22.63 -19.27
CA SER A 26 2.93 23.00 -17.96
C SER A 26 2.13 23.98 -17.10
N ALA A 27 1.33 24.87 -17.69
CA ALA A 27 0.35 25.74 -17.04
C ALA A 27 -0.59 24.99 -16.06
N PHE A 28 -0.91 23.73 -16.32
CA PHE A 28 -1.68 22.88 -15.42
C PHE A 28 -0.90 22.53 -14.15
N VAL A 29 0.35 22.07 -14.30
CA VAL A 29 1.26 21.73 -13.18
C VAL A 29 1.64 22.99 -12.40
N ALA A 30 1.88 24.10 -13.12
CA ALA A 30 2.11 25.44 -12.60
C ALA A 30 1.05 25.87 -11.57
N ARG A 31 -0.24 25.72 -11.88
CA ARG A 31 -1.34 26.04 -10.94
C ARG A 31 -1.25 25.26 -9.63
N TRP A 32 -0.86 23.99 -9.69
CA TRP A 32 -0.73 23.15 -8.49
C TRP A 32 0.50 23.48 -7.66
N LEU A 33 1.58 23.88 -8.31
CA LEU A 33 2.81 24.32 -7.65
C LEU A 33 2.73 25.77 -7.13
N GLY A 34 1.69 26.52 -7.51
CA GLY A 34 1.66 27.95 -7.30
C GLY A 34 2.81 28.67 -8.01
N ALA A 35 3.23 28.17 -9.17
CA ALA A 35 4.40 28.65 -9.90
C ALA A 35 4.11 28.85 -11.38
N CYS A 36 4.79 29.78 -12.05
CA CYS A 36 4.69 29.96 -13.51
C CYS A 36 5.73 29.08 -14.22
N LEU A 37 5.31 28.24 -15.17
CA LEU A 37 6.19 27.34 -15.94
C LEU A 37 5.93 27.41 -17.45
N PRO A 38 6.96 27.30 -18.31
CA PRO A 38 6.80 27.25 -19.77
C PRO A 38 6.26 25.88 -20.21
N ALA A 39 5.46 25.84 -21.28
CA ALA A 39 4.93 24.59 -21.82
C ALA A 39 6.07 23.61 -22.13
N ALA A 40 5.86 22.32 -21.90
CA ALA A 40 6.94 21.35 -21.96
C ALA A 40 6.49 19.98 -22.43
N ASN A 41 7.31 19.36 -23.28
CA ASN A 41 7.17 17.96 -23.64
C ASN A 41 7.91 17.12 -22.61
N TRP A 42 7.18 16.50 -21.68
CA TRP A 42 7.75 15.74 -20.57
C TRP A 42 8.57 14.55 -21.07
N HIS A 43 9.81 14.47 -20.60
CA HIS A 43 10.72 13.34 -20.78
C HIS A 43 11.63 13.22 -19.56
N LEU A 44 12.17 12.03 -19.32
CA LEU A 44 13.10 11.80 -18.21
C LEU A 44 14.29 12.76 -18.31
N GLY A 45 14.65 13.40 -17.19
CA GLY A 45 15.74 14.37 -17.13
C GLY A 45 15.38 15.78 -17.60
N LEU A 46 14.17 16.02 -18.11
CA LEU A 46 13.72 17.36 -18.48
C LEU A 46 13.88 18.31 -17.29
N ARG A 47 14.57 19.43 -17.54
CA ARG A 47 14.75 20.51 -16.56
C ARG A 47 13.92 21.72 -16.98
N LEU A 48 13.09 22.21 -16.06
CA LEU A 48 12.31 23.43 -16.23
C LEU A 48 12.68 24.45 -15.16
N VAL A 49 12.61 25.73 -15.51
CA VAL A 49 12.80 26.85 -14.58
C VAL A 49 11.51 27.67 -14.58
N GLY A 50 11.05 28.01 -13.39
CA GLY A 50 9.89 28.85 -13.15
C GLY A 50 10.10 29.78 -11.98
N GLN A 51 9.01 30.42 -11.57
CA GLN A 51 8.95 31.27 -10.40
C GLN A 51 7.79 30.84 -9.53
N ASP A 52 7.98 30.77 -8.23
CA ASP A 52 6.88 30.53 -7.27
C ASP A 52 5.99 31.78 -7.11
N ALA A 53 4.98 31.68 -6.23
CA ALA A 53 4.02 32.73 -5.99
C ALA A 53 4.65 34.03 -5.43
N GLN A 54 5.85 33.95 -4.87
CA GLN A 54 6.63 35.07 -4.36
C GLN A 54 7.64 35.61 -5.38
N GLY A 55 7.69 35.04 -6.60
CA GLY A 55 8.63 35.40 -7.65
C GLY A 55 10.03 34.79 -7.48
N GLN A 56 10.22 33.87 -6.53
CA GLN A 56 11.52 33.21 -6.33
C GLN A 56 11.72 32.09 -7.34
N THR A 57 12.97 31.91 -7.79
CA THR A 57 13.30 30.88 -8.78
C THR A 57 13.01 29.48 -8.25
N LEU A 58 12.29 28.71 -9.06
CA LEU A 58 11.97 27.31 -8.80
C LEU A 58 12.48 26.48 -9.98
N THR A 59 13.26 25.44 -9.69
CA THR A 59 13.76 24.51 -10.71
C THR A 59 13.09 23.15 -10.54
N LEU A 60 12.64 22.55 -11.64
CA LEU A 60 12.10 21.20 -11.67
C LEU A 60 12.97 20.29 -12.52
N TRP A 61 13.06 19.04 -12.09
CA TRP A 61 13.59 17.95 -12.90
C TRP A 61 12.55 16.84 -12.97
N ALA A 62 12.22 16.40 -14.17
CA ALA A 62 11.48 15.17 -14.36
C ALA A 62 12.39 13.99 -14.00
N THR A 63 12.09 13.33 -12.89
CA THR A 63 12.84 12.15 -12.42
C THR A 63 12.22 10.85 -12.92
N GLU A 64 11.00 10.92 -13.46
CA GLU A 64 10.27 9.78 -14.02
C GLU A 64 9.09 10.31 -14.86
N VAL A 65 8.84 9.71 -16.02
CA VAL A 65 7.75 10.08 -16.92
C VAL A 65 7.18 8.82 -17.56
N ALA A 66 5.95 8.43 -17.21
CA ALA A 66 5.25 7.28 -17.79
C ALA A 66 3.82 7.67 -18.21
N PRO A 67 3.66 8.35 -19.37
CA PRO A 67 2.36 8.79 -19.85
C PRO A 67 1.40 7.62 -20.17
N PRO A 68 0.08 7.76 -19.93
CA PRO A 68 -0.60 8.84 -19.20
C PRO A 68 -0.62 8.62 -17.67
N ALA A 69 0.03 7.57 -17.16
CA ALA A 69 -0.17 7.05 -15.82
C ALA A 69 0.54 7.85 -14.70
N SER A 70 1.80 8.29 -14.90
CA SER A 70 2.58 8.96 -13.86
C SER A 70 3.61 9.99 -14.35
N LEU A 71 3.88 10.98 -13.48
CA LEU A 71 4.95 11.96 -13.59
C LEU A 71 5.55 12.20 -12.19
N SER A 72 6.87 11.99 -12.03
CA SER A 72 7.57 12.38 -10.79
C SER A 72 8.57 13.49 -11.07
N LEU A 73 8.50 14.53 -10.23
CA LEU A 73 9.31 15.73 -10.32
C LEU A 73 10.11 15.94 -9.03
N ARG A 74 11.38 16.25 -9.17
CA ARG A 74 12.18 16.91 -8.14
C ARG A 74 11.96 18.41 -8.28
N VAL A 75 11.56 19.07 -7.21
CA VAL A 75 11.35 20.53 -7.16
C VAL A 75 12.35 21.13 -6.20
N GLN A 76 13.10 22.14 -6.65
CA GLN A 76 14.03 22.90 -5.81
C GLN A 76 13.63 24.38 -5.83
N GLY A 77 13.35 24.92 -4.66
CA GLY A 77 13.06 26.34 -4.45
C GLY A 77 13.83 26.89 -3.25
N ALA A 78 13.56 28.14 -2.86
CA ALA A 78 14.25 28.80 -1.75
C ALA A 78 14.01 28.12 -0.39
N GLN A 79 12.86 27.46 -0.23
CA GLN A 79 12.48 26.71 0.98
C GLN A 79 13.07 25.29 1.03
N GLY A 80 13.90 24.90 0.05
CA GLY A 80 14.52 23.58 -0.04
C GLY A 80 13.99 22.73 -1.19
N SER A 81 14.31 21.44 -1.16
CA SER A 81 13.99 20.48 -2.22
C SER A 81 12.89 19.51 -1.79
N ASN A 82 11.87 19.36 -2.64
CA ASN A 82 10.71 18.49 -2.42
C ASN A 82 10.46 17.57 -3.62
N SER A 83 9.84 16.41 -3.37
CA SER A 83 9.34 15.53 -4.41
C SER A 83 7.86 15.82 -4.67
N LEU A 84 7.49 15.81 -5.94
CA LEU A 84 6.10 15.87 -6.40
C LEU A 84 5.84 14.66 -7.29
N CYS A 85 4.80 13.90 -7.00
CA CYS A 85 4.36 12.81 -7.87
C CYS A 85 2.91 13.01 -8.26
N LEU A 86 2.64 12.96 -9.56
CA LEU A 86 1.32 12.97 -10.14
C LEU A 86 1.03 11.57 -10.68
N SER A 87 -0.16 11.03 -10.37
CA SER A 87 -0.64 9.78 -10.92
C SER A 87 -2.08 9.95 -11.42
N ILE A 88 -2.34 9.48 -12.64
CA ILE A 88 -3.67 9.51 -13.27
C ILE A 88 -4.11 8.08 -13.47
N ALA A 89 -5.25 7.73 -12.89
CA ALA A 89 -5.90 6.44 -13.09
C ALA A 89 -7.27 6.63 -13.74
N GLY A 90 -7.66 5.77 -14.67
CA GLY A 90 -9.03 5.73 -15.18
C GLY A 90 -10.01 5.31 -14.08
N CYS A 91 -11.24 5.81 -14.13
CA CYS A 91 -12.34 5.35 -13.28
C CYS A 91 -13.69 5.51 -13.99
N VAL A 92 -14.75 4.90 -13.47
CA VAL A 92 -16.11 5.06 -14.02
C VAL A 92 -16.46 6.56 -14.10
N GLY A 93 -16.73 7.04 -15.31
CA GLY A 93 -17.07 8.44 -15.58
C GLY A 93 -15.88 9.41 -15.73
N GLY A 94 -14.63 8.94 -15.81
CA GLY A 94 -13.47 9.79 -16.09
C GLY A 94 -12.15 9.27 -15.53
N SER A 95 -11.41 10.13 -14.84
CA SER A 95 -10.11 9.82 -14.24
C SER A 95 -10.00 10.31 -12.81
N ARG A 96 -9.11 9.70 -12.04
CA ARG A 96 -8.66 10.17 -10.74
C ARG A 96 -7.21 10.64 -10.87
N LEU A 97 -6.98 11.93 -10.63
CA LEU A 97 -5.65 12.49 -10.48
C LEU A 97 -5.29 12.50 -8.98
N THR A 98 -4.14 11.93 -8.65
CA THR A 98 -3.56 11.96 -7.30
C THR A 98 -2.26 12.73 -7.36
N VAL A 99 -2.10 13.71 -6.47
CA VAL A 99 -0.87 14.48 -6.31
C VAL A 99 -0.32 14.21 -4.92
N LEU A 100 0.95 13.81 -4.86
CA LEU A 100 1.70 13.58 -3.63
C LEU A 100 2.86 14.56 -3.58
N GLN A 101 2.94 15.36 -2.52
CA GLN A 101 4.06 16.23 -2.24
C GLN A 101 4.71 15.79 -0.92
N GLY A 102 6.04 15.77 -0.88
CA GLY A 102 6.80 15.43 0.31
C GLY A 102 8.26 15.86 0.23
N PRO A 103 9.02 15.76 1.33
CA PRO A 103 10.46 16.01 1.32
C PRO A 103 11.15 15.10 0.29
N LEU A 104 12.29 15.55 -0.26
CA LEU A 104 13.13 14.64 -1.03
C LEU A 104 13.63 13.53 -0.11
N THR A 105 13.16 12.30 -0.32
CA THR A 105 13.85 11.13 0.23
C THR A 105 15.12 10.95 -0.58
N THR A 106 16.24 11.34 0.01
CA THR A 106 17.57 11.03 -0.51
C THR A 106 17.79 9.53 -0.44
N GLU A 107 18.17 8.95 -1.57
CA GLU A 107 18.59 7.55 -1.78
C GLU A 107 17.47 6.49 -1.68
N PRO A 108 17.42 5.53 -2.63
CA PRO A 108 16.73 4.28 -2.42
C PRO A 108 17.36 3.58 -1.20
N GLN A 109 16.64 3.52 -0.07
CA GLN A 109 17.08 2.76 1.10
C GLN A 109 17.40 1.34 0.64
N SER A 110 18.59 0.82 0.99
CA SER A 110 19.14 -0.43 0.47
C SER A 110 18.09 -1.55 0.40
N HIS A 111 17.57 -1.81 -0.79
CA HIS A 111 16.44 -2.71 -1.06
C HIS A 111 16.75 -4.20 -0.82
N HIS A 112 18.04 -4.54 -0.69
CA HIS A 112 18.56 -5.91 -0.63
C HIS A 112 18.02 -6.72 0.56
N GLY A 113 17.67 -6.08 1.67
CA GLY A 113 17.14 -6.78 2.85
C GLY A 113 15.65 -7.09 2.79
N LEU A 114 14.87 -6.38 1.97
CA LEU A 114 13.41 -6.41 2.10
C LEU A 114 12.80 -7.68 1.49
N ALA A 115 13.27 -8.10 0.31
CA ALA A 115 12.86 -9.38 -0.29
C ALA A 115 13.18 -10.55 0.65
N HIS A 116 14.38 -10.58 1.23
CA HIS A 116 14.77 -11.62 2.17
C HIS A 116 13.86 -11.65 3.41
N ARG A 117 13.55 -10.49 4.01
CA ARG A 117 12.65 -10.41 5.18
C ARG A 117 11.20 -10.79 4.86
N LEU A 118 10.71 -10.42 3.68
CA LEU A 118 9.39 -10.85 3.20
C LEU A 118 9.35 -12.38 3.03
N ALA A 119 10.39 -12.97 2.46
CA ALA A 119 10.50 -14.41 2.22
C ALA A 119 10.80 -15.26 3.47
N GLN A 120 10.97 -14.64 4.66
CA GLN A 120 11.24 -15.41 5.87
C GLN A 120 10.11 -16.39 6.17
N PRO A 121 10.43 -17.66 6.49
CA PRO A 121 9.42 -18.65 6.84
C PRO A 121 8.71 -18.27 8.14
N LEU A 122 7.54 -18.86 8.36
CA LEU A 122 6.91 -18.81 9.68
C LEU A 122 7.89 -19.31 10.76
N PRO A 123 7.95 -18.71 11.95
CA PRO A 123 8.73 -19.25 13.06
C PRO A 123 8.37 -20.71 13.33
N ALA A 124 9.37 -21.55 13.63
CA ALA A 124 9.18 -23.00 13.82
C ALA A 124 8.09 -23.34 14.86
N LEU A 125 7.98 -22.53 15.92
CA LEU A 125 6.93 -22.66 16.93
C LEU A 125 5.50 -22.54 16.35
N LEU A 126 5.31 -21.70 15.33
CA LEU A 126 4.02 -21.51 14.66
C LEU A 126 3.75 -22.58 13.60
N GLN A 127 4.78 -23.29 13.14
CA GLN A 127 4.64 -24.42 12.21
C GLN A 127 4.24 -25.72 12.94
N ALA A 128 4.72 -25.90 14.18
CA ALA A 128 4.63 -27.16 14.91
C ALA A 128 3.43 -27.25 15.86
N SER A 129 2.62 -26.20 16.02
CA SER A 129 1.56 -26.18 17.05
C SER A 129 0.33 -25.37 16.62
N ALA A 130 -0.84 -25.81 17.05
CA ALA A 130 -2.00 -24.94 17.15
C ALA A 130 -1.60 -23.75 18.03
N CYS A 131 -1.91 -22.51 17.62
CA CYS A 131 -1.52 -21.29 18.32
C CYS A 131 -2.31 -21.11 19.64
N SER A 132 -2.30 -22.10 20.53
CA SER A 132 -3.10 -22.20 21.74
C SER A 132 -2.26 -22.08 23.02
N SER A 133 -0.92 -22.04 22.92
CA SER A 133 -0.05 -21.71 24.05
C SER A 133 0.22 -20.20 24.13
N ALA A 134 0.55 -19.70 25.33
CA ALA A 134 0.90 -18.29 25.52
C ALA A 134 2.14 -17.88 24.72
N GLU A 135 3.14 -18.77 24.62
CA GLU A 135 4.36 -18.53 23.85
C GLU A 135 4.08 -18.49 22.34
N ALA A 136 3.27 -19.42 21.83
CA ALA A 136 2.85 -19.43 20.43
C ALA A 136 2.03 -18.18 20.09
N LEU A 137 1.12 -17.75 20.96
CA LEU A 137 0.35 -16.52 20.78
C LEU A 137 1.26 -15.28 20.72
N GLN A 138 2.24 -15.15 21.62
CA GLN A 138 3.17 -14.03 21.58
C GLN A 138 4.03 -14.04 20.32
N THR A 139 4.47 -15.21 19.88
CA THR A 139 5.22 -15.39 18.63
C THR A 139 4.38 -15.02 17.42
N ALA A 140 3.10 -15.39 17.40
CA ALA A 140 2.15 -15.02 16.35
C ALA A 140 1.93 -13.49 16.31
N ILE A 141 1.73 -12.85 17.46
CA ILE A 141 1.60 -11.39 17.57
C ILE A 141 2.85 -10.69 17.02
N ALA A 142 4.04 -11.18 17.36
CA ALA A 142 5.29 -10.62 16.86
C ALA A 142 5.43 -10.76 15.33
N TYR A 143 5.11 -11.93 14.78
CA TYR A 143 5.13 -12.18 13.33
C TYR A 143 4.16 -11.25 12.59
N LEU A 144 2.91 -11.17 13.05
CA LEU A 144 1.88 -10.33 12.44
C LEU A 144 2.18 -8.83 12.55
N ALA A 145 2.90 -8.42 13.60
CA ALA A 145 3.41 -7.06 13.74
C ALA A 145 4.55 -6.77 12.76
N ASP A 146 5.46 -7.72 12.55
CA ASP A 146 6.53 -7.61 11.54
C ASP A 146 5.94 -7.53 10.12
N SER A 147 4.86 -8.25 9.81
CA SER A 147 4.17 -8.11 8.51
C SER A 147 3.70 -6.67 8.26
N ALA A 148 3.12 -6.00 9.27
CA ALA A 148 2.76 -4.59 9.15
C ALA A 148 4.00 -3.69 9.00
N ALA A 149 5.08 -3.98 9.71
CA ALA A 149 6.33 -3.23 9.58
C ALA A 149 6.95 -3.39 8.18
N LEU A 150 6.85 -4.57 7.58
CA LEU A 150 7.33 -4.82 6.22
C LEU A 150 6.48 -4.12 5.16
N VAL A 151 5.15 -4.10 5.32
CA VAL A 151 4.28 -3.33 4.43
C VAL A 151 4.57 -1.82 4.57
N ASP A 152 4.87 -1.32 5.76
CA ASP A 152 5.30 0.07 5.92
C ASP A 152 6.68 0.33 5.31
N ALA A 153 7.61 -0.62 5.39
CA ALA A 153 8.91 -0.53 4.73
C ALA A 153 8.77 -0.53 3.20
N LEU A 154 7.93 -1.41 2.62
CA LEU A 154 7.54 -1.38 1.21
C LEU A 154 6.98 0.00 0.85
N ARG A 155 6.14 0.59 1.71
CA ARG A 155 5.57 1.92 1.49
C ARG A 155 6.59 3.04 1.46
N GLN A 156 7.66 2.93 2.23
CA GLN A 156 8.75 3.90 2.25
C GLN A 156 9.70 3.71 1.06
N ALA A 157 9.96 2.46 0.66
CA ALA A 157 10.95 2.13 -0.37
C ALA A 157 10.38 2.13 -1.81
N MET A 158 9.11 1.79 -2.01
CA MET A 158 8.52 1.66 -3.35
C MET A 158 8.15 3.04 -3.93
N PRO A 159 8.57 3.37 -5.16
CA PRO A 159 8.11 4.57 -5.86
C PRO A 159 6.60 4.57 -6.10
N ALA A 160 6.01 5.76 -6.29
CA ALA A 160 4.55 5.91 -6.38
C ALA A 160 3.92 5.19 -7.57
N HIS A 161 4.66 5.13 -8.67
CA HIS A 161 4.28 4.59 -9.96
C HIS A 161 4.57 3.10 -10.09
N ALA A 162 5.31 2.53 -9.14
CA ALA A 162 5.80 1.16 -9.20
C ALA A 162 4.84 0.19 -8.50
N GLY A 163 5.01 -1.10 -8.80
CA GLY A 163 4.23 -2.20 -8.25
C GLY A 163 3.01 -2.60 -9.07
N TYR A 164 2.81 -2.01 -10.26
CA TYR A 164 1.68 -2.25 -11.15
C TYR A 164 2.03 -3.20 -12.31
N THR A 165 3.27 -3.65 -12.44
CA THR A 165 3.59 -4.68 -13.44
C THR A 165 2.85 -5.97 -13.10
N GLN A 166 2.04 -6.47 -14.05
CA GLN A 166 1.35 -7.74 -13.90
C GLN A 166 2.35 -8.89 -14.12
N PRO A 167 2.51 -9.82 -13.17
CA PRO A 167 3.28 -11.03 -13.40
C PRO A 167 2.54 -11.98 -14.37
N ALA A 168 3.27 -12.92 -14.97
CA ALA A 168 2.69 -13.92 -15.84
C ALA A 168 1.72 -14.84 -15.08
N GLY A 169 0.67 -15.28 -15.79
CA GLY A 169 -0.29 -16.29 -15.35
C GLY A 169 -1.12 -15.86 -14.15
N ASP A 170 -2.15 -15.01 -14.37
CA ASP A 170 -3.21 -14.57 -13.44
C ASP A 170 -2.83 -14.24 -11.97
N ARG A 171 -1.54 -14.16 -11.67
CA ARG A 171 -1.00 -13.82 -10.36
C ARG A 171 -1.16 -12.33 -10.10
N PHE A 172 -1.31 -11.97 -8.83
CA PHE A 172 -1.40 -10.57 -8.42
C PHE A 172 -0.09 -9.80 -8.61
N SER A 173 -0.22 -8.54 -8.99
CA SER A 173 0.84 -7.53 -8.88
C SER A 173 1.11 -7.15 -7.41
N LEU A 174 2.21 -6.43 -7.14
CA LEU A 174 2.47 -5.89 -5.80
C LEU A 174 1.32 -5.01 -5.29
N VAL A 175 0.75 -4.17 -6.17
CA VAL A 175 -0.41 -3.32 -5.83
C VAL A 175 -1.62 -4.18 -5.45
N GLN A 176 -1.89 -5.26 -6.18
CA GLN A 176 -3.00 -6.16 -5.89
C GLN A 176 -2.81 -6.89 -4.56
N HIS A 177 -1.60 -7.36 -4.23
CA HIS A 177 -1.32 -7.95 -2.91
C HIS A 177 -1.55 -6.95 -1.78
N LEU A 178 -1.09 -5.70 -1.93
CA LEU A 178 -1.28 -4.67 -0.90
C LEU A 178 -2.76 -4.35 -0.65
N TRP A 179 -3.57 -4.27 -1.72
CA TRP A 179 -5.02 -4.07 -1.58
C TRP A 179 -5.73 -5.29 -1.02
N HIS A 180 -5.35 -6.49 -1.46
CA HIS A 180 -5.90 -7.74 -0.95
C HIS A 180 -5.67 -7.84 0.56
N LEU A 181 -4.43 -7.64 1.02
CA LEU A 181 -4.10 -7.61 2.45
C LEU A 181 -4.94 -6.56 3.19
N ALA A 182 -5.04 -5.33 2.66
CA ALA A 182 -5.78 -4.25 3.31
C ALA A 182 -7.29 -4.52 3.45
N ASP A 183 -7.89 -5.20 2.48
CA ASP A 183 -9.31 -5.51 2.46
C ASP A 183 -9.65 -6.77 3.27
N VAL A 184 -8.88 -7.84 3.13
CA VAL A 184 -9.07 -9.06 3.94
C VAL A 184 -8.81 -8.77 5.42
N GLU A 185 -7.86 -7.89 5.75
CA GLU A 185 -7.66 -7.44 7.13
C GLU A 185 -8.88 -6.67 7.66
N GLN A 186 -9.46 -5.77 6.86
CA GLN A 186 -10.59 -4.93 7.27
C GLN A 186 -11.91 -5.70 7.38
N PHE A 187 -12.22 -6.52 6.38
CA PHE A 187 -13.51 -7.21 6.27
C PHE A 187 -13.48 -8.60 6.92
N GLY A 188 -12.29 -9.17 7.10
CA GLY A 188 -12.09 -10.44 7.77
C GLY A 188 -11.44 -10.24 9.13
N TRP A 189 -10.11 -10.26 9.17
CA TRP A 189 -9.34 -10.51 10.39
C TRP A 189 -9.66 -9.57 11.55
N ALA A 190 -9.70 -8.25 11.32
CA ALA A 190 -9.99 -7.28 12.37
C ALA A 190 -11.38 -7.49 12.99
N GLN A 191 -12.39 -7.82 12.18
CA GLN A 191 -13.75 -8.07 12.65
C GLN A 191 -13.83 -9.40 13.40
N ARG A 192 -13.22 -10.45 12.84
CA ARG A 192 -13.27 -11.80 13.40
C ARG A 192 -12.68 -11.86 14.81
N PHE A 193 -11.52 -11.24 15.04
CA PHE A 193 -10.91 -11.21 16.38
C PHE A 193 -11.64 -10.30 17.35
N ALA A 194 -12.25 -9.20 16.88
CA ALA A 194 -13.11 -8.38 17.75
C ALA A 194 -14.34 -9.17 18.23
N ARG A 195 -14.96 -9.96 17.34
CA ARG A 195 -16.11 -10.80 17.66
C ARG A 195 -15.76 -11.99 18.54
N LEU A 196 -14.64 -12.67 18.27
CA LEU A 196 -14.13 -13.77 19.11
C LEU A 196 -14.02 -13.38 20.59
N LEU A 197 -13.62 -12.14 20.88
CA LEU A 197 -13.49 -11.65 22.26
C LEU A 197 -14.83 -11.54 23.00
N VAL A 198 -15.93 -11.22 22.30
CA VAL A 198 -17.18 -10.79 22.94
C VAL A 198 -18.37 -11.71 22.69
N GLU A 199 -18.37 -12.48 21.59
CA GLU A 199 -19.48 -13.34 21.18
C GLU A 199 -19.23 -14.81 21.53
N VAL A 200 -20.25 -15.50 22.03
CA VAL A 200 -20.21 -16.96 22.23
C VAL A 200 -20.56 -17.64 20.91
N ASP A 201 -19.71 -18.56 20.45
CA ASP A 201 -19.87 -19.31 19.19
C ASP A 201 -20.19 -18.42 17.96
N PRO A 202 -19.32 -17.45 17.62
CA PRO A 202 -19.60 -16.51 16.54
C PRO A 202 -19.57 -17.17 15.16
N VAL A 203 -20.51 -16.76 14.30
CA VAL A 203 -20.50 -17.05 12.86
C VAL A 203 -19.64 -16.02 12.14
N LEU A 204 -18.49 -16.45 11.62
CA LEU A 204 -17.43 -15.64 11.06
C LEU A 204 -17.30 -15.91 9.54
N PRO A 205 -17.98 -15.12 8.68
CA PRO A 205 -18.00 -15.38 7.26
C PRO A 205 -16.61 -15.25 6.61
N GLY A 206 -16.43 -16.01 5.53
CA GLY A 206 -15.28 -15.89 4.63
C GLY A 206 -15.26 -14.51 3.94
N VAL A 207 -14.08 -14.10 3.48
CA VAL A 207 -13.94 -12.93 2.62
C VAL A 207 -13.46 -13.44 1.27
N ASP A 208 -14.23 -13.16 0.22
CA ASP A 208 -13.83 -13.46 -1.16
C ASP A 208 -12.89 -12.35 -1.64
N GLY A 209 -11.59 -12.56 -1.41
CA GLY A 209 -10.56 -11.59 -1.76
C GLY A 209 -10.37 -11.41 -3.27
N ASP A 210 -10.71 -12.43 -4.07
CA ASP A 210 -10.56 -12.42 -5.53
C ASP A 210 -11.70 -11.63 -6.17
N ALA A 211 -12.94 -11.87 -5.72
CA ALA A 211 -14.08 -11.06 -6.11
C ALA A 211 -13.84 -9.57 -5.78
N LEU A 212 -13.35 -9.27 -4.57
CA LEU A 212 -13.01 -7.90 -4.18
C LEU A 212 -11.93 -7.27 -5.07
N ALA A 213 -10.93 -8.05 -5.49
CA ALA A 213 -9.88 -7.57 -6.37
C ALA A 213 -10.42 -7.08 -7.72
N VAL A 214 -11.37 -7.84 -8.28
CA VAL A 214 -12.07 -7.51 -9.54
C VAL A 214 -13.02 -6.34 -9.33
N GLU A 215 -13.96 -6.45 -8.38
CA GLU A 215 -15.02 -5.47 -8.11
C GLU A 215 -14.47 -4.08 -7.79
N ARG A 216 -13.35 -4.03 -7.06
CA ARG A 216 -12.73 -2.78 -6.63
C ARG A 216 -11.57 -2.36 -7.54
N CYS A 217 -11.31 -3.09 -8.62
CA CYS A 217 -10.27 -2.78 -9.60
C CYS A 217 -8.92 -2.48 -8.94
N TYR A 218 -8.41 -3.38 -8.10
CA TYR A 218 -7.19 -3.15 -7.31
C TYR A 218 -6.03 -2.59 -8.12
N GLN A 219 -5.87 -3.08 -9.35
CA GLN A 219 -4.82 -2.68 -10.28
C GLN A 219 -4.84 -1.18 -10.65
N GLN A 220 -5.97 -0.49 -10.44
CA GLN A 220 -6.13 0.92 -10.78
C GLN A 220 -6.13 1.82 -9.52
N GLN A 221 -5.98 1.24 -8.33
CA GLN A 221 -6.07 1.97 -7.07
C GLN A 221 -4.70 2.36 -6.52
N PRO A 222 -4.57 3.54 -5.87
CA PRO A 222 -3.30 4.01 -5.33
C PRO A 222 -2.80 3.13 -4.18
N TRP A 223 -1.74 2.36 -4.42
CA TRP A 223 -1.24 1.33 -3.49
C TRP A 223 -0.80 1.87 -2.12
N ARG A 224 -0.34 3.12 -2.01
CA ARG A 224 0.03 3.73 -0.71
C ARG A 224 -1.16 3.83 0.24
N ALA A 225 -2.38 3.96 -0.30
CA ALA A 225 -3.59 3.94 0.51
C ALA A 225 -3.83 2.54 1.10
N ALA A 226 -3.62 1.49 0.30
CA ALA A 226 -3.70 0.10 0.74
C ALA A 226 -2.71 -0.18 1.88
N ALA A 227 -1.43 0.18 1.70
CA ALA A 227 -0.41 -0.04 2.72
C ALA A 227 -0.76 0.65 4.06
N ARG A 228 -1.18 1.91 4.03
CA ARG A 228 -1.62 2.63 5.25
C ARG A 228 -2.85 1.98 5.90
N ARG A 229 -3.83 1.55 5.09
CA ARG A 229 -5.05 0.89 5.56
C ARG A 229 -4.72 -0.45 6.22
N PHE A 230 -3.89 -1.28 5.58
CA PHE A 230 -3.42 -2.53 6.16
C PHE A 230 -2.75 -2.31 7.52
N VAL A 231 -1.76 -1.40 7.60
CA VAL A 231 -1.06 -1.10 8.87
C VAL A 231 -2.04 -0.64 9.95
N ALA A 232 -3.01 0.21 9.62
CA ALA A 232 -4.01 0.68 10.57
C ALA A 232 -4.95 -0.44 11.06
N GLN A 233 -5.42 -1.30 10.16
CA GLN A 233 -6.30 -2.42 10.51
C GLN A 233 -5.54 -3.50 11.29
N ARG A 234 -4.30 -3.82 10.89
CA ARG A 234 -3.45 -4.77 11.61
C ARG A 234 -3.20 -4.34 13.05
N ARG A 235 -3.05 -3.04 13.33
CA ARG A 235 -2.98 -2.53 14.72
C ARG A 235 -4.21 -2.89 15.55
N ARG A 236 -5.41 -2.88 14.95
CA ARG A 236 -6.65 -3.27 15.62
C ARG A 236 -6.69 -4.77 15.87
N THR A 237 -6.32 -5.57 14.89
CA THR A 237 -6.18 -7.02 15.02
C THR A 237 -5.19 -7.39 16.13
N LEU A 238 -4.02 -6.75 16.16
CA LEU A 238 -3.00 -6.96 17.21
C LEU A 238 -3.51 -6.53 18.59
N ALA A 239 -4.27 -5.43 18.68
CA ALA A 239 -4.87 -5.00 19.94
C ALA A 239 -5.92 -6.00 20.45
N ALA A 240 -6.70 -6.62 19.56
CA ALA A 240 -7.62 -7.69 19.91
C ALA A 240 -6.86 -8.95 20.36
N LEU A 241 -5.86 -9.39 19.59
CA LEU A 241 -5.05 -10.57 19.91
C LEU A 241 -4.34 -10.48 21.26
N LYS A 242 -3.85 -9.29 21.63
CA LYS A 242 -3.23 -9.05 22.96
C LYS A 242 -4.20 -9.22 24.14
N ARG A 243 -5.51 -9.24 23.89
CA ARG A 243 -6.55 -9.50 24.88
C ARG A 243 -7.01 -10.95 24.87
N CYS A 244 -6.59 -11.74 23.88
CA CYS A 244 -6.85 -13.17 23.86
C CYS A 244 -5.86 -13.89 24.77
N ASP A 245 -6.31 -15.00 25.32
CA ASP A 245 -5.50 -16.01 26.00
C ASP A 245 -5.76 -17.39 25.39
N ALA A 246 -5.15 -18.42 25.97
CA ALA A 246 -5.30 -19.80 25.54
C ALA A 246 -6.76 -20.30 25.60
N ASP A 247 -7.54 -19.83 26.58
CA ASP A 247 -8.96 -20.18 26.70
C ASP A 247 -9.78 -19.51 25.60
N THR A 248 -9.53 -18.23 25.33
CA THR A 248 -10.19 -17.47 24.26
C THR A 248 -9.95 -18.13 22.90
N LEU A 249 -8.74 -18.56 22.61
CA LEU A 249 -8.40 -19.21 21.34
C LEU A 249 -8.94 -20.63 21.23
N ARG A 250 -9.24 -21.31 22.34
CA ARG A 250 -9.89 -22.63 22.33
C ARG A 250 -11.40 -22.57 22.13
N ARG A 251 -12.01 -21.38 22.17
CA ARG A 251 -13.46 -21.22 21.98
C ARG A 251 -13.88 -21.67 20.58
N PRO A 252 -15.04 -22.36 20.47
CA PRO A 252 -15.61 -22.72 19.17
C PRO A 252 -16.03 -21.47 18.39
N VAL A 253 -15.92 -21.56 17.07
CA VAL A 253 -16.39 -20.59 16.09
C VAL A 253 -16.95 -21.32 14.88
N HIS A 254 -17.82 -20.65 14.12
CA HIS A 254 -18.19 -21.08 12.77
C HIS A 254 -17.42 -20.24 11.76
N PHE A 255 -16.24 -20.70 11.35
CA PHE A 255 -15.31 -19.97 10.49
C PHE A 255 -15.45 -20.40 9.02
N SER A 256 -15.77 -19.46 8.15
CA SER A 256 -15.96 -19.69 6.71
C SER A 256 -16.94 -20.83 6.40
N GLY A 257 -18.02 -20.92 7.20
CA GLY A 257 -19.06 -21.93 7.04
C GLY A 257 -18.73 -23.30 7.63
N GLN A 258 -17.58 -23.46 8.29
CA GLN A 258 -17.17 -24.70 8.95
C GLN A 258 -16.97 -24.49 10.47
N PRO A 259 -17.24 -25.51 11.30
CA PRO A 259 -16.89 -25.46 12.71
C PRO A 259 -15.36 -25.44 12.87
N GLY A 260 -14.89 -24.67 13.85
CA GLY A 260 -13.47 -24.58 14.19
C GLY A 260 -13.27 -23.83 15.50
N THR A 261 -12.07 -23.32 15.71
CA THR A 261 -11.64 -22.62 16.94
C THR A 261 -10.95 -21.30 16.64
N GLY A 262 -10.85 -20.43 17.65
CA GLY A 262 -10.04 -19.21 17.55
C GLY A 262 -8.57 -19.46 17.19
N ALA A 263 -8.00 -20.59 17.62
CA ALA A 263 -6.64 -21.00 17.30
C ALA A 263 -6.47 -21.36 15.82
N GLU A 264 -7.43 -22.08 15.23
CA GLU A 264 -7.43 -22.40 13.79
C GLU A 264 -7.62 -21.13 12.94
N MET A 265 -8.46 -20.21 13.41
CA MET A 265 -8.60 -18.90 12.78
C MET A 265 -7.30 -18.08 12.81
N LEU A 266 -6.55 -18.11 13.92
CA LEU A 266 -5.23 -17.48 14.02
C LEU A 266 -4.20 -18.16 13.10
N ALA A 267 -4.22 -19.48 13.01
CA ALA A 267 -3.38 -20.22 12.07
C ALA A 267 -3.69 -19.83 10.61
N ALA A 268 -4.97 -19.66 10.26
CA ALA A 268 -5.38 -19.23 8.93
C ALA A 268 -4.89 -17.80 8.61
N LEU A 269 -4.94 -16.87 9.58
CA LEU A 269 -4.36 -15.53 9.42
C LEU A 269 -2.84 -15.60 9.20
N LEU A 270 -2.12 -16.43 9.95
CA LEU A 270 -0.67 -16.58 9.81
C LEU A 270 -0.29 -17.15 8.44
N ALA A 271 -1.03 -18.17 7.97
CA ALA A 271 -0.83 -18.76 6.65
C ALA A 271 -1.09 -17.76 5.52
N HIS A 272 -2.18 -17.00 5.62
CA HIS A 272 -2.54 -15.93 4.67
C HIS A 272 -1.46 -14.86 4.57
N ASP A 273 -0.95 -14.39 5.72
CA ASP A 273 0.15 -13.43 5.75
C ASP A 273 1.43 -13.99 5.14
N HIS A 274 1.76 -15.26 5.45
CA HIS A 274 2.97 -15.89 4.96
C HIS A 274 2.95 -16.06 3.43
N GLU A 275 1.83 -16.54 2.89
CA GLU A 275 1.59 -16.66 1.45
C GLU A 275 1.86 -15.32 0.75
N HIS A 276 1.14 -14.25 1.12
CA HIS A 276 1.33 -12.97 0.44
C HIS A 276 2.68 -12.31 0.70
N ARG A 277 3.29 -12.51 1.87
CA ARG A 277 4.67 -12.05 2.10
C ARG A 277 5.64 -12.71 1.13
N THR A 278 5.57 -14.03 0.97
CA THR A 278 6.45 -14.76 0.06
C THR A 278 6.19 -14.40 -1.40
N GLU A 279 4.93 -14.24 -1.80
CA GLU A 279 4.58 -13.78 -3.15
C GLU A 279 5.11 -12.36 -3.44
N MET A 280 4.87 -11.41 -2.52
CA MET A 280 5.43 -10.06 -2.64
C MET A 280 6.97 -10.06 -2.68
N ALA A 281 7.62 -11.00 -1.98
CA ALA A 281 9.09 -11.13 -2.05
C ALA A 281 9.56 -11.46 -3.46
N THR A 282 8.84 -12.32 -4.20
CA THR A 282 9.18 -12.68 -5.60
C THR A 282 9.01 -11.52 -6.58
N LEU A 283 8.20 -10.53 -6.21
CA LEU A 283 7.90 -9.36 -7.02
C LEU A 283 8.74 -8.13 -6.61
N TRP A 284 9.62 -8.27 -5.62
CA TRP A 284 10.45 -7.18 -5.10
C TRP A 284 11.93 -7.30 -5.52
N PRO A 285 12.57 -6.22 -6.01
CA PRO A 285 12.00 -4.90 -6.28
C PRO A 285 11.01 -4.95 -7.46
N PRO A 286 10.08 -3.98 -7.56
CA PRO A 286 9.14 -3.93 -8.67
C PRO A 286 9.89 -3.80 -9.99
N ALA A 287 9.39 -4.44 -11.05
CA ALA A 287 9.98 -4.34 -12.39
C ALA A 287 9.83 -2.93 -13.02
N ASP A 288 8.85 -2.18 -12.53
CA ASP A 288 8.49 -0.81 -12.90
C ASP A 288 8.97 0.24 -11.88
N ALA A 289 10.02 -0.08 -11.11
CA ALA A 289 10.62 0.82 -10.11
C ALA A 289 11.74 1.72 -10.67
#